data_AF-K2BM59-F1
#
_entry.id   AF-K2BM59-F1
#
_cell.length_a   1.000
_cell.length_b   1.000
_cell.length_c   1.000
_cell.angle_alpha   90.00
_cell.angle_beta   90.00
_cell.angle_gamma   90.00
#
_symmetry.space_group_name_H-M   'P 1'
#
loop_
_entity.id
_entity.type
_entity.pdbx_description
1 polymer ?
#
loop_
_entity_poly.entity_id
_entity_poly.type
_entity_poly.pdbx_seq_one_letter_code
_entity_poly.pdbx_strand_id
1 'polypeptide(L)'
;MEEVETVRNRIDTIAAKVDDKKLGQAIQKLDRAASIRENESDPETAKQALDSVQEAKKLLADVRKAHNKPIRQMDLDSCLRFFNESVREHARQTEATAFDNLARTAQRAIDSNNGDFENFLDQMRRRNFDILWRQDWFVVDRFKQMATEYWQFVDRRQHNELVANGVEAIKADDIDKLRQVMYQLYSIRSSSGDDGDMSTAANIGRG
;
A
#
# COMPACT_ATOMS: atom_id res chain seq x y z
N MET A 1 14.56 -7.43 5.05
CA MET A 1 14.29 -6.40 4.01
C MET A 1 12.81 -6.44 3.62
N GLU A 2 11.98 -5.53 4.12
CA GLU A 2 10.53 -5.44 3.83
C GLU A 2 10.22 -5.30 2.32
N GLU A 3 11.10 -4.63 1.57
CA GLU A 3 10.99 -4.50 0.12
C GLU A 3 11.06 -5.84 -0.63
N VAL A 4 11.95 -6.74 -0.19
CA VAL A 4 12.08 -8.10 -0.76
C VAL A 4 10.79 -8.88 -0.53
N GLU A 5 10.23 -8.78 0.68
CA GLU A 5 8.99 -9.46 1.05
C GLU A 5 7.79 -8.89 0.28
N THR A 6 7.72 -7.58 0.10
CA THR A 6 6.69 -6.91 -0.70
C THR A 6 6.71 -7.39 -2.16
N VAL A 7 7.89 -7.39 -2.78
CA VAL A 7 8.04 -7.85 -4.16
C VAL A 7 7.73 -9.36 -4.27
N ARG A 8 8.15 -10.17 -3.29
CA ARG A 8 7.86 -11.60 -3.24
C ARG A 8 6.36 -11.87 -3.15
N ASN A 9 5.67 -11.25 -2.19
CA ASN A 9 4.22 -11.37 -2.03
C ASN A 9 3.47 -10.99 -3.32
N ARG A 10 3.95 -9.96 -4.02
CA ARG A 10 3.37 -9.56 -5.31
C ARG A 10 3.59 -10.62 -6.40
N ILE A 11 4.77 -11.24 -6.46
CA ILE A 11 5.06 -12.32 -7.41
C ILE A 11 4.17 -13.52 -7.13
N ASP A 12 4.05 -13.96 -5.87
CA ASP A 12 3.23 -15.12 -5.49
C ASP A 12 1.75 -14.90 -5.84
N THR A 13 1.25 -13.69 -5.59
CA THR A 13 -0.13 -13.30 -5.95
C THR A 13 -0.36 -13.40 -7.46
N ILE A 14 0.58 -12.92 -8.28
CA ILE A 14 0.46 -13.00 -9.75
C ILE A 14 0.63 -14.44 -10.24
N ALA A 15 1.56 -15.21 -9.67
CA ALA A 15 1.84 -16.59 -10.05
C ALA A 15 0.63 -17.52 -9.82
N ALA A 16 -0.27 -17.18 -8.89
CA ALA A 16 -1.52 -17.90 -8.69
C ALA A 16 -2.50 -17.79 -9.89
N LYS A 17 -2.29 -16.85 -10.81
CA LYS A 17 -3.18 -16.55 -11.95
C LYS A 17 -2.49 -16.48 -13.30
N VAL A 18 -1.17 -16.31 -13.33
CA VAL A 18 -0.36 -16.13 -14.53
C VAL A 18 0.80 -17.13 -14.51
N ASP A 19 0.87 -17.96 -15.54
CA ASP A 19 2.01 -18.86 -15.77
C ASP A 19 3.06 -18.14 -16.64
N ASP A 20 4.11 -17.62 -16.00
CA ASP A 20 5.25 -17.01 -16.69
C ASP A 20 6.56 -17.38 -15.99
N LYS A 21 7.49 -17.98 -16.74
CA LYS A 21 8.81 -18.38 -16.25
C LYS A 21 9.60 -17.25 -15.61
N LYS A 22 9.36 -15.99 -16.00
CA LYS A 22 10.03 -14.81 -15.42
C LYS A 22 9.65 -14.60 -13.96
N LEU A 23 8.48 -15.06 -13.51
CA LEU A 23 8.09 -15.02 -12.09
C LEU A 23 9.01 -15.91 -11.25
N GLY A 24 9.26 -17.15 -11.70
CA GLY A 24 10.22 -18.05 -11.04
C GLY A 24 11.65 -17.50 -11.04
N GLN A 25 12.07 -16.86 -12.15
CA GLN A 25 13.36 -16.18 -12.20
C GLN A 25 13.44 -15.01 -11.20
N ALA A 26 12.36 -14.23 -11.05
CA ALA A 26 12.31 -13.13 -10.10
C ALA A 26 12.41 -13.64 -8.65
N ILE A 27 11.74 -14.75 -8.30
CA ILE A 27 11.88 -15.39 -6.98
C ILE A 27 13.34 -15.78 -6.72
N GLN A 28 14.01 -16.43 -7.67
CA GLN A 28 15.42 -16.81 -7.51
C GLN A 28 16.33 -15.61 -7.25
N LYS A 29 16.04 -14.46 -7.88
CA LYS A 29 16.77 -13.21 -7.63
C LYS A 29 16.51 -12.67 -6.22
N LEU A 30 15.27 -12.73 -5.75
CA LEU A 30 14.93 -12.36 -4.37
C LEU A 30 15.56 -13.30 -3.33
N ASP A 31 15.61 -14.61 -3.61
CA ASP A 31 16.27 -15.60 -2.73
C ASP A 31 17.76 -15.31 -2.60
N ARG A 32 18.42 -14.97 -3.71
CA ARG A 32 19.82 -14.56 -3.71
C ARG A 32 20.03 -13.29 -2.88
N ALA A 33 19.16 -12.29 -3.05
CA ALA A 33 19.23 -11.07 -2.25
C ALA A 33 19.00 -11.33 -0.75
N ALA A 34 18.06 -12.20 -0.41
CA ALA A 34 17.73 -12.56 0.98
C ALA A 34 18.81 -13.43 1.65
N SER A 35 19.61 -14.16 0.87
CA SER A 35 20.71 -14.99 1.37
C SER A 35 21.92 -14.18 1.86
N ILE A 36 22.01 -12.91 1.47
CA ILE A 36 23.07 -11.99 1.89
C ILE A 36 22.71 -11.45 3.29
N ARG A 37 23.60 -11.63 4.26
CA ARG A 37 23.35 -11.37 5.69
C ARG A 37 23.11 -9.88 5.96
N GLU A 38 22.26 -9.58 6.94
CA GLU A 38 21.95 -8.20 7.37
C GLU A 38 23.18 -7.44 7.95
N ASN A 39 24.22 -8.16 8.38
CA ASN A 39 25.49 -7.58 8.86
C ASN A 39 26.63 -7.70 7.82
N GLU A 40 26.29 -7.82 6.53
CA GLU A 40 27.30 -7.82 5.48
C GLU A 40 27.98 -6.45 5.43
N SER A 41 29.31 -6.47 5.62
CA SER A 41 30.14 -5.25 5.66
C SER A 41 30.93 -5.06 4.38
N ASP A 42 30.96 -6.08 3.50
CA ASP A 42 31.54 -5.98 2.18
C ASP A 42 30.61 -5.19 1.22
N PRO A 43 31.05 -4.02 0.73
CA PRO A 43 30.24 -3.18 -0.16
C PRO A 43 29.87 -3.87 -1.47
N GLU A 44 30.72 -4.77 -1.98
CA GLU A 44 30.46 -5.48 -3.24
C GLU A 44 29.33 -6.51 -3.06
N THR A 45 29.33 -7.25 -1.96
CA THR A 45 28.25 -8.17 -1.62
C THR A 45 26.93 -7.44 -1.34
N ALA A 46 26.96 -6.30 -0.65
CA ALA A 46 25.77 -5.46 -0.46
C ALA A 46 25.19 -4.93 -1.79
N LYS A 47 26.07 -4.52 -2.72
CA LYS A 47 25.68 -4.10 -4.07
C LYS A 47 25.03 -5.24 -4.86
N GLN A 48 25.58 -6.46 -4.79
CA GLN A 48 24.99 -7.63 -5.45
C GLN A 48 23.59 -7.96 -4.95
N ALA A 49 23.30 -7.73 -3.65
CA ALA A 49 21.95 -7.88 -3.11
C ALA A 49 20.98 -6.88 -3.75
N LEU A 50 21.35 -5.60 -3.80
CA LEU A 50 20.55 -4.54 -4.40
C LEU A 50 20.31 -4.78 -5.90
N ASP A 51 21.35 -5.16 -6.64
CA ASP A 51 21.24 -5.47 -8.07
C ASP A 51 20.29 -6.64 -8.29
N SER A 52 20.34 -7.67 -7.43
CA SER A 52 19.41 -8.82 -7.50
C SER A 52 17.95 -8.41 -7.26
N VAL A 53 17.68 -7.54 -6.28
CA VAL A 53 16.33 -6.97 -6.06
C VAL A 53 15.85 -6.19 -7.28
N GLN A 54 16.73 -5.38 -7.87
CA GLN A 54 16.40 -4.56 -9.03
C GLN A 54 16.11 -5.42 -10.27
N GLU A 55 16.86 -6.49 -10.49
CA GLU A 55 16.59 -7.46 -11.55
C GLU A 55 15.25 -8.17 -11.36
N ALA A 56 14.90 -8.56 -10.12
CA ALA A 56 13.59 -9.14 -9.80
C ALA A 56 12.45 -8.18 -10.15
N LYS A 57 12.57 -6.90 -9.79
CA LYS A 57 11.58 -5.86 -10.14
C LYS A 57 11.43 -5.68 -11.65
N LYS A 58 12.54 -5.71 -12.39
CA LYS A 58 12.52 -5.62 -13.86
C LYS A 58 11.79 -6.81 -14.48
N LEU A 59 12.07 -8.03 -14.02
CA LEU A 59 11.36 -9.23 -14.47
C LEU A 59 9.86 -9.14 -14.17
N LEU A 60 9.48 -8.68 -12.97
CA LEU A 60 8.10 -8.46 -12.59
C LEU A 60 7.42 -7.40 -13.50
N ALA A 61 8.09 -6.30 -13.82
CA ALA A 61 7.57 -5.28 -14.73
C ALA A 61 7.33 -5.83 -16.14
N ASP A 62 8.23 -6.68 -16.65
CA ASP A 62 8.05 -7.37 -17.93
C ASP A 62 6.82 -8.29 -17.92
N VAL A 63 6.61 -9.06 -16.85
CA VAL A 63 5.43 -9.92 -16.69
C VAL A 63 4.16 -9.06 -16.66
N ARG A 64 4.18 -7.94 -15.91
CA ARG A 64 3.04 -7.00 -15.88
C ARG A 64 2.69 -6.46 -17.26
N LYS A 65 3.70 -6.18 -18.09
CA LYS A 65 3.48 -5.72 -19.47
C LYS A 65 2.90 -6.82 -20.36
N ALA A 66 3.38 -8.05 -20.22
CA ALA A 66 2.93 -9.18 -21.05
C ALA A 66 1.54 -9.69 -20.66
N HIS A 67 1.18 -9.62 -19.38
CA HIS A 67 -0.05 -10.17 -18.80
C HIS A 67 -0.91 -9.10 -18.13
N ASN A 68 -0.97 -7.91 -18.74
CA ASN A 68 -1.59 -6.75 -18.11
C ASN A 68 -3.08 -6.96 -17.77
N LYS A 69 -3.89 -7.53 -18.67
CA LYS A 69 -5.32 -7.73 -18.43
C LYS A 69 -5.61 -8.68 -17.27
N PRO A 70 -5.04 -9.91 -17.21
CA PRO A 70 -5.21 -10.79 -16.04
C PRO A 70 -4.78 -10.14 -14.71
N ILE A 71 -3.65 -9.42 -14.72
CA ILE A 71 -3.13 -8.77 -13.51
C ILE A 71 -4.05 -7.62 -13.07
N ARG A 72 -4.52 -6.80 -14.02
CA ARG A 72 -5.48 -5.72 -13.72
C ARG A 72 -6.82 -6.26 -13.23
N GLN A 73 -7.30 -7.37 -13.80
CA GLN A 73 -8.51 -8.03 -13.32
C GLN A 73 -8.35 -8.50 -11.88
N MET A 74 -7.23 -9.16 -11.56
CA MET A 74 -6.91 -9.60 -10.21
C MET A 74 -6.86 -8.43 -9.20
N ASP A 75 -6.29 -7.30 -9.60
CA ASP A 75 -6.24 -6.09 -8.76
C ASP A 75 -7.63 -5.47 -8.54
N LEU A 76 -8.45 -5.42 -9.59
CA LEU A 76 -9.83 -4.95 -9.51
C LEU A 76 -10.68 -5.85 -8.62
N ASP A 77 -10.60 -7.17 -8.81
CA ASP A 77 -11.34 -8.16 -8.03
C ASP A 77 -10.97 -8.07 -6.55
N SER A 78 -9.69 -7.86 -6.23
CA SER A 78 -9.26 -7.67 -4.85
C SER A 78 -9.82 -6.39 -4.23
N CYS A 79 -9.85 -5.29 -4.98
CA CYS A 79 -10.42 -4.02 -4.52
C CYS A 79 -11.93 -4.11 -4.32
N LEU A 80 -12.65 -4.76 -5.25
CA LEU A 80 -14.08 -5.02 -5.16
C LEU A 80 -14.42 -5.88 -3.95
N ARG A 81 -13.66 -6.97 -3.73
CA ARG A 81 -13.84 -7.86 -2.59
C ARG A 81 -13.68 -7.10 -1.27
N PHE A 82 -12.57 -6.37 -1.11
CA PHE A 82 -12.33 -5.57 0.09
C PHE A 82 -13.45 -4.55 0.34
N PHE A 83 -13.89 -3.84 -0.71
CA PHE A 83 -15.01 -2.90 -0.55
C PHE A 83 -16.28 -3.60 -0.09
N ASN A 84 -16.67 -4.67 -0.76
CA ASN A 84 -17.92 -5.38 -0.47
C ASN A 84 -17.93 -6.05 0.91
N GLU A 85 -16.79 -6.60 1.34
CA GLU A 85 -16.68 -7.36 2.59
C GLU A 85 -16.35 -6.49 3.81
N SER A 86 -15.69 -5.34 3.63
CA SER A 86 -15.15 -4.57 4.77
C SER A 86 -15.48 -3.07 4.78
N VAL A 87 -15.99 -2.51 3.68
CA VAL A 87 -16.18 -1.05 3.56
C VAL A 87 -17.62 -0.66 3.28
N ARG A 88 -18.35 -1.47 2.50
CA ARG A 88 -19.68 -1.14 1.98
C ARG A 88 -20.68 -0.86 3.10
N GLU A 89 -20.58 -1.56 4.23
CA GLU A 89 -21.44 -1.34 5.39
C GLU A 89 -21.28 0.05 6.05
N HIS A 90 -20.11 0.67 5.88
CA HIS A 90 -19.78 2.01 6.40
C HIS A 90 -20.01 3.12 5.38
N ALA A 91 -20.32 2.76 4.13
CA ALA A 91 -20.49 3.71 3.03
C ALA A 91 -21.89 4.33 3.05
N ARG A 92 -21.98 5.62 2.73
CA ARG A 92 -23.25 6.24 2.37
C ARG A 92 -23.73 5.65 1.04
N GLN A 93 -25.05 5.64 0.81
CA GLN A 93 -25.62 5.13 -0.44
C GLN A 93 -25.00 5.78 -1.69
N THR A 94 -24.75 7.09 -1.64
CA THR A 94 -24.12 7.85 -2.73
C THR A 94 -22.66 7.44 -2.96
N GLU A 95 -21.91 7.11 -1.91
CA GLU A 95 -20.53 6.64 -1.99
C GLU A 95 -20.45 5.23 -2.57
N ALA A 96 -21.32 4.32 -2.11
CA ALA A 96 -21.44 2.98 -2.67
C ALA A 96 -21.79 3.01 -4.15
N THR A 97 -22.76 3.85 -4.53
CA THR A 97 -23.13 4.04 -5.94
C THR A 97 -21.97 4.60 -6.77
N ALA A 98 -21.23 5.58 -6.24
CA ALA A 98 -20.07 6.15 -6.91
C ALA A 98 -18.93 5.12 -7.09
N PHE A 99 -18.70 4.28 -6.08
CA PHE A 99 -17.74 3.18 -6.15
C PHE A 99 -18.14 2.15 -7.20
N ASP A 100 -19.41 1.71 -7.22
CA ASP A 100 -19.93 0.75 -8.20
C ASP A 100 -19.85 1.30 -9.64
N ASN A 101 -20.06 2.61 -9.82
CA ASN A 101 -19.86 3.28 -11.11
C ASN A 101 -18.39 3.28 -11.54
N LEU A 102 -17.48 3.60 -10.61
CA LEU A 102 -16.04 3.62 -10.88
C LEU A 102 -15.51 2.22 -11.19
N ALA A 103 -15.98 1.18 -10.49
CA ALA A 103 -15.65 -0.21 -10.76
C ALA A 103 -16.04 -0.63 -12.19
N ARG A 104 -17.24 -0.24 -12.66
CA ARG A 104 -17.65 -0.49 -14.06
C ARG A 104 -16.75 0.23 -15.05
N THR A 105 -16.30 1.44 -14.74
CA THR A 105 -15.35 2.19 -15.58
C THR A 105 -13.98 1.53 -15.61
N ALA A 106 -13.47 1.07 -14.46
CA ALA A 106 -12.21 0.32 -14.36
C ALA A 106 -12.28 -0.99 -15.16
N GLN A 107 -13.39 -1.73 -15.08
CA GLN A 107 -13.59 -2.95 -15.87
C GLN A 107 -13.53 -2.66 -17.38
N ARG A 108 -14.23 -1.61 -17.85
CA ARG A 108 -14.15 -1.19 -19.26
C ARG A 108 -12.72 -0.82 -19.68
N ALA A 109 -11.93 -0.23 -18.78
CA ALA A 109 -10.53 0.08 -19.05
C ALA A 109 -9.69 -1.19 -19.22
N ILE A 110 -9.98 -2.26 -18.48
CA ILE A 110 -9.36 -3.59 -18.70
C ILE A 110 -9.77 -4.13 -20.07
N ASP A 111 -11.07 -4.15 -20.36
CA ASP A 111 -11.63 -4.75 -21.59
C ASP A 111 -11.04 -4.09 -22.84
N SER A 112 -10.99 -2.76 -22.85
CA SER A 112 -10.44 -1.91 -23.93
C SER A 112 -8.92 -1.76 -23.90
N ASN A 113 -8.23 -2.33 -22.90
CA ASN A 113 -6.80 -2.18 -22.69
C ASN A 113 -6.33 -0.71 -22.53
N ASN A 114 -7.18 0.13 -21.95
CA ASN A 114 -6.87 1.54 -21.66
C ASN A 114 -5.76 1.65 -20.58
N GLY A 115 -4.88 2.64 -20.70
CA GLY A 115 -3.86 3.01 -19.71
C GLY A 115 -4.41 3.70 -18.45
N ASP A 116 -5.68 4.12 -18.43
CA ASP A 116 -6.27 4.82 -17.27
C ASP A 116 -6.69 3.89 -16.12
N PHE A 117 -6.59 2.56 -16.29
CA PHE A 117 -7.04 1.59 -15.30
C PHE A 117 -6.42 1.85 -13.92
N GLU A 118 -5.11 2.08 -13.87
CA GLU A 118 -4.36 2.29 -12.64
C GLU A 118 -4.88 3.52 -11.88
N ASN A 119 -5.18 4.61 -12.59
CA ASN A 119 -5.79 5.80 -12.00
C ASN A 119 -7.19 5.52 -11.42
N PHE A 120 -8.03 4.74 -12.13
CA PHE A 120 -9.34 4.37 -11.60
C PHE A 120 -9.23 3.48 -10.36
N LEU A 121 -8.29 2.53 -10.36
CA LEU A 121 -8.05 1.65 -9.22
C LEU A 121 -7.58 2.45 -8.00
N ASP A 122 -6.69 3.41 -8.18
CA ASP A 122 -6.20 4.27 -7.09
C ASP A 122 -7.33 5.15 -6.54
N GLN A 123 -8.19 5.70 -7.40
CA GLN A 123 -9.39 6.41 -6.96
C GLN A 123 -10.36 5.51 -6.18
N MET A 124 -10.51 4.23 -6.54
CA MET A 124 -11.31 3.26 -5.78
C MET A 124 -10.71 3.01 -4.40
N ARG A 125 -9.40 2.77 -4.31
CA ARG A 125 -8.69 2.56 -3.03
C ARG A 125 -8.78 3.76 -2.12
N ARG A 126 -8.58 4.96 -2.66
CA ARG A 126 -8.72 6.21 -1.92
C ARG A 126 -10.13 6.40 -1.35
N ARG A 127 -11.17 6.07 -2.12
CA ARG A 127 -12.55 6.10 -1.61
C ARG A 127 -12.75 5.10 -0.47
N ASN A 128 -12.16 3.91 -0.56
CA ASN A 128 -12.21 2.94 0.54
C ASN A 128 -11.56 3.53 1.81
N PHE A 129 -10.40 4.15 1.66
CA PHE A 129 -9.70 4.80 2.77
C PHE A 129 -10.54 5.94 3.36
N ASP A 130 -11.08 6.84 2.54
CA ASP A 130 -11.91 7.98 3.00
C ASP A 130 -13.13 7.50 3.81
N ILE A 131 -13.77 6.40 3.39
CA ILE A 131 -14.93 5.83 4.11
C ILE A 131 -14.50 5.27 5.46
N LEU A 132 -13.42 4.49 5.49
CA LEU A 132 -12.88 3.86 6.70
C LEU A 132 -12.29 4.89 7.68
N TRP A 133 -11.65 5.95 7.18
CA TRP A 133 -11.04 7.02 7.99
C TRP A 133 -12.05 7.75 8.89
N ARG A 134 -13.33 7.78 8.48
CA ARG A 134 -14.43 8.30 9.29
C ARG A 134 -14.83 7.39 10.44
N GLN A 135 -14.40 6.13 10.44
CA GLN A 135 -14.70 5.18 11.51
C GLN A 135 -13.61 5.26 12.59
N ASP A 136 -14.01 5.54 13.83
CA ASP A 136 -13.06 5.74 14.93
C ASP A 136 -12.22 4.48 15.20
N TRP A 137 -12.85 3.29 15.12
CA TRP A 137 -12.15 2.01 15.28
C TRP A 137 -11.00 1.85 14.29
N PHE A 138 -11.20 2.29 13.05
CA PHE A 138 -10.19 2.19 11.99
C PHE A 138 -9.02 3.12 12.26
N VAL A 139 -9.28 4.34 12.72
CA VAL A 139 -8.22 5.29 13.11
C VAL A 139 -7.39 4.72 14.26
N VAL A 140 -8.05 4.11 15.26
CA VAL A 140 -7.38 3.48 16.39
C VAL A 140 -6.51 2.29 15.96
N ASP A 141 -7.04 1.39 15.14
CA ASP A 141 -6.28 0.22 14.68
C ASP A 141 -5.12 0.62 13.76
N ARG A 142 -5.33 1.62 12.89
CA ARG A 142 -4.27 2.17 12.06
C ARG A 142 -3.17 2.83 12.91
N PHE A 143 -3.55 3.54 13.97
CA PHE A 143 -2.60 4.09 14.93
C PHE A 143 -1.78 3.00 15.62
N LYS A 144 -2.43 1.93 16.12
CA LYS A 144 -1.73 0.81 16.76
C LYS A 144 -0.70 0.16 15.83
N GLN A 145 -1.05 0.02 14.55
CA GLN A 145 -0.12 -0.47 13.54
C GLN A 145 1.07 0.49 13.38
N MET A 146 0.83 1.79 13.18
CA MET A 146 1.92 2.76 13.01
C MET A 146 2.83 2.86 14.24
N ALA A 147 2.28 2.67 15.44
CA ALA A 147 3.05 2.66 16.68
C ALA A 147 4.03 1.49 16.79
N THR A 148 3.76 0.36 16.11
CA THR A 148 4.67 -0.81 16.09
C THR A 148 5.65 -0.77 14.91
N GLU A 149 5.32 -0.03 13.84
CA GLU A 149 6.12 0.10 12.62
C GLU A 149 7.23 1.19 12.72
N TYR A 150 7.92 1.27 13.86
CA TYR A 150 8.91 2.33 14.15
C TYR A 150 10.08 2.41 13.15
N TRP A 151 10.36 1.33 12.40
CA TRP A 151 11.41 1.29 11.38
C TRP A 151 11.09 2.15 10.15
N GLN A 152 9.83 2.54 9.95
CA GLN A 152 9.40 3.41 8.85
C GLN A 152 9.59 4.90 9.14
N PHE A 153 10.20 5.25 10.28
CA PHE A 153 10.39 6.64 10.69
C PHE A 153 11.88 6.94 10.86
N VAL A 154 12.35 7.94 10.11
CA VAL A 154 13.75 8.38 10.17
C VAL A 154 14.04 9.02 11.53
N ASP A 155 13.15 9.89 12.00
CA ASP A 155 13.23 10.48 13.34
C ASP A 155 12.46 9.64 14.36
N ARG A 156 13.18 8.73 15.02
CA ARG A 156 12.61 7.88 16.08
C ARG A 156 12.14 8.64 17.30
N ARG A 157 12.75 9.78 17.60
CA ARG A 157 12.36 10.57 18.77
C ARG A 157 11.01 11.23 18.51
N GLN A 158 10.87 11.87 17.35
CA GLN A 158 9.62 12.48 16.94
C GLN A 158 8.49 11.45 16.82
N HIS A 159 8.78 10.27 16.25
CA HIS A 159 7.84 9.14 16.24
C HIS A 159 7.36 8.78 17.64
N ASN A 160 8.28 8.57 18.59
CA ASN A 160 7.92 8.16 19.96
C ASN A 160 7.09 9.22 20.69
N GLU A 161 7.37 10.51 20.48
CA GLU A 161 6.59 11.62 21.03
C GLU A 161 5.16 11.62 20.47
N LEU A 162 4.99 11.40 19.16
CA LEU A 162 3.68 11.28 18.52
C LEU A 162 2.90 10.04 18.99
N VAL A 163 3.57 8.89 19.14
CA VAL A 163 2.95 7.69 19.70
C VAL A 163 2.48 7.93 21.13
N ALA A 164 3.29 8.57 21.98
CA ALA A 164 2.86 8.92 23.34
C ALA A 164 1.61 9.82 23.33
N ASN A 165 1.59 10.85 22.47
CA ASN A 165 0.44 11.74 22.32
C ASN A 165 -0.82 10.99 21.82
N GLY A 166 -0.67 10.07 20.88
CA GLY A 166 -1.78 9.26 20.37
C GLY A 166 -2.32 8.28 21.41
N VAL A 167 -1.46 7.67 22.24
CA VAL A 167 -1.87 6.82 23.36
C VAL A 167 -2.69 7.63 24.37
N GLU A 168 -2.27 8.85 24.70
CA GLU A 168 -3.05 9.73 25.60
C GLU A 168 -4.38 10.17 24.97
N ALA A 169 -4.42 10.43 23.65
CA ALA A 169 -5.67 10.72 22.94
C ALA A 169 -6.65 9.55 23.00
N ILE A 170 -6.19 8.31 22.79
CA ILE A 170 -7.01 7.10 22.92
C ILE A 170 -7.54 6.93 24.35
N LYS A 171 -6.71 7.13 25.38
CA LYS A 171 -7.13 7.05 26.79
C LYS A 171 -8.20 8.08 27.14
N ALA A 172 -8.15 9.25 26.52
CA ALA A 172 -9.09 10.34 26.73
C ALA A 172 -10.34 10.27 25.83
N ASP A 173 -10.44 9.24 24.97
CA ASP A 173 -11.49 9.11 23.94
C ASP A 173 -11.55 10.32 22.98
N ASP A 174 -10.40 10.98 22.78
CA ASP A 174 -10.26 12.17 21.93
C ASP A 174 -9.80 11.76 20.52
N ILE A 175 -10.76 11.25 19.73
CA ILE A 175 -10.46 10.72 18.39
C ILE A 175 -10.05 11.84 17.41
N ASP A 176 -10.54 13.06 17.59
CA ASP A 176 -10.14 14.17 16.74
C ASP A 176 -8.67 14.54 16.95
N LYS A 177 -8.20 14.54 18.21
CA LYS A 177 -6.78 14.66 18.50
C LYS A 177 -5.98 13.47 17.98
N LEU A 178 -6.52 12.25 18.05
CA LEU A 178 -5.86 11.08 17.47
C LEU A 178 -5.68 11.24 15.95
N ARG A 179 -6.69 11.74 15.22
CA ARG A 179 -6.58 12.03 13.78
C ARG A 179 -5.50 13.07 13.49
N GLN A 180 -5.37 14.11 14.33
CA GLN A 180 -4.29 15.10 14.21
C GLN A 180 -2.90 14.47 14.40
N VAL A 181 -2.74 13.61 15.41
CA VAL A 181 -1.50 12.85 15.63
C VAL A 181 -1.20 11.96 14.43
N MET A 182 -2.21 11.30 13.87
CA MET A 182 -2.03 10.47 12.69
C MET A 182 -1.54 11.27 11.49
N TYR A 183 -2.12 12.44 11.18
CA TYR A 183 -1.62 13.29 10.10
C TYR A 183 -0.14 13.66 10.28
N GLN A 184 0.28 13.92 11.53
CA GLN A 184 1.69 14.19 11.83
C GLN A 184 2.56 12.96 11.62
N LEU A 185 2.13 11.77 12.10
CA LEU A 185 2.84 10.52 11.88
C LEU A 185 3.02 10.25 10.38
N TYR A 186 1.97 10.35 9.58
CA TYR A 186 2.09 10.16 8.13
C TYR A 186 3.03 11.16 7.46
N SER A 187 3.10 12.41 7.94
CA SER A 187 4.01 13.41 7.38
C SER A 187 5.49 13.16 7.66
N ILE A 188 5.81 12.42 8.74
CA ILE A 188 7.19 12.12 9.15
C ILE A 188 7.64 10.70 8.79
N ARG A 189 6.73 9.89 8.23
CA ARG A 189 7.03 8.57 7.70
C ARG A 189 8.06 8.74 6.57
N SER A 190 9.08 7.88 6.55
CA SER A 190 10.08 7.89 5.48
C SER A 190 9.34 7.79 4.14
N SER A 191 9.63 8.70 3.20
CA SER A 191 9.00 8.75 1.87
C SER A 191 9.43 7.53 1.03
N SER A 192 8.97 6.33 1.40
CA SER A 192 9.10 5.14 0.57
C SER A 192 7.88 5.06 -0.35
N GLY A 193 7.82 6.00 -1.31
CA GLY A 193 7.21 5.78 -2.62
C GLY A 193 5.73 5.38 -2.71
N ASP A 194 4.85 5.88 -1.84
CA ASP A 194 3.40 5.89 -2.11
C ASP A 194 2.75 7.11 -1.43
N ASP A 195 3.00 8.30 -1.98
CA ASP A 195 2.41 9.58 -1.57
C ASP A 195 0.91 9.71 -1.94
N GLY A 196 0.22 8.59 -2.21
CA GLY A 196 -1.14 8.57 -2.72
C GLY A 196 -2.23 8.92 -1.69
N ASP A 197 -2.02 8.69 -0.40
CA ASP A 197 -3.16 8.53 0.52
C ASP A 197 -3.36 9.65 1.57
N MET A 198 -2.35 10.50 1.83
CA MET A 198 -2.46 11.51 2.91
C MET A 198 -2.20 12.97 2.50
N SER A 199 -1.60 13.23 1.33
CA SER A 199 -1.30 14.62 0.92
C SER A 199 -2.56 15.46 0.65
N THR A 200 -3.73 14.82 0.43
CA THR A 200 -4.94 15.59 0.10
C THR A 200 -5.78 16.03 1.32
N ALA A 201 -5.64 15.39 2.49
CA ALA A 201 -6.38 15.80 3.69
C ALA A 201 -5.73 17.01 4.39
N ALA A 202 -4.41 17.17 4.28
CA ALA A 202 -3.66 18.27 4.88
C ALA A 202 -4.01 19.66 4.29
N ASN A 203 -4.59 19.71 3.09
CA ASN A 203 -4.92 20.96 2.38
C ASN A 203 -6.39 21.39 2.49
N ILE A 204 -7.26 20.64 3.19
CA ILE A 204 -8.69 20.96 3.30
C ILE A 204 -9.06 21.57 4.67
N GLY A 205 -8.16 21.51 5.66
CA GLY A 205 -8.37 22.10 7.00
C GLY A 205 -7.83 23.53 7.19
N ARG A 206 -7.33 24.18 6.14
CA ARG A 206 -6.85 25.58 6.16
C ARG A 206 -7.50 26.40 5.05
N GLY A 207 -8.83 26.44 5.06
CA GLY A 207 -9.68 27.33 4.27
C GLY A 207 -10.85 27.78 5.12
#